data_AF-A0A7Z9VF90-F1
#
_entry.id   AF-A0A7Z9VF90-F1
#
_cell.length_a   1.000
_cell.length_b   1.000
_cell.length_c   1.000
_cell.angle_alpha   90.00
_cell.angle_beta   90.00
_cell.angle_gamma   90.00
#
_symmetry.space_group_name_H-M   'P 1'
#
loop_
_entity.id
_entity.type
_entity.pdbx_description
1 polymer ?
#
loop_
_entity_poly.entity_id
_entity_poly.type
_entity_poly.pdbx_seq_one_letter_code
_entity_poly.pdbx_strand_id
1 'polypeptide(L)' 'MTARLLEGLPLLSETPARWAQLALENLDEVLRDHAWCEYKAASAGLGLLARFPEYDLLIRPMIALVQEELL' A
#
# COMPACT_ATOMS: atom_id res chain seq x y z
N MET A 1 -14.66 25.43 0.53
CA MET A 1 -13.68 25.29 -0.56
C MET A 1 -12.91 23.98 -0.39
N THR A 2 -13.59 22.84 -0.37
CA THR A 2 -12.94 21.61 0.14
C THR A 2 -13.60 20.39 -0.48
N ALA A 3 -12.92 19.81 -1.47
CA ALA A 3 -12.88 18.38 -1.82
C ALA A 3 -12.02 18.18 -3.09
N ARG A 4 -10.80 18.76 -3.13
CA ARG A 4 -9.85 18.51 -4.23
C ARG A 4 -8.87 17.37 -3.93
N LEU A 5 -8.79 16.94 -2.66
CA LEU A 5 -7.83 15.94 -2.21
C LEU A 5 -8.19 14.51 -2.63
N LEU A 6 -9.49 14.20 -2.71
CA LEU A 6 -9.96 12.86 -3.05
C LEU A 6 -10.26 12.67 -4.55
N GLU A 7 -10.13 13.72 -5.34
CA GLU A 7 -10.45 13.68 -6.77
C GLU A 7 -9.49 12.71 -7.49
N GLY A 8 -10.06 11.65 -8.10
CA GLY A 8 -9.30 10.60 -8.80
C GLY A 8 -8.83 9.43 -7.92
N LEU A 9 -9.14 9.41 -6.63
CA LEU A 9 -8.80 8.31 -5.72
C LEU A 9 -10.04 7.44 -5.41
N PRO A 10 -9.88 6.12 -5.18
CA PRO A 10 -10.99 5.22 -4.84
C PRO A 10 -11.38 5.30 -3.36
N LEU A 11 -11.32 6.49 -2.75
CA LEU A 11 -11.50 6.71 -1.30
C LEU A 11 -12.87 7.31 -1.00
N LEU A 12 -13.55 6.79 0.03
CA LEU A 12 -14.89 7.25 0.43
C LEU A 12 -14.87 8.47 1.36
N SER A 13 -13.76 8.68 2.07
CA SER A 13 -13.61 9.79 3.01
C SER A 13 -12.14 10.13 3.23
N GLU A 14 -11.87 11.36 3.66
CA GLU A 14 -10.53 11.77 4.11
C GLU A 14 -10.15 11.09 5.42
N THR A 15 -8.84 10.91 5.65
CA THR A 15 -8.31 10.44 6.94
C THR A 15 -8.67 11.44 8.04
N PRO A 16 -9.22 10.99 9.19
CA PRO A 16 -9.56 11.90 10.29
C PRO A 16 -8.33 12.70 10.76
N ALA A 17 -8.50 14.01 10.96
CA ALA A 17 -7.40 14.90 11.37
C ALA A 17 -6.65 14.43 12.63
N ARG A 18 -7.36 13.77 13.56
CA ARG A 18 -6.77 13.20 14.79
C ARG A 18 -5.75 12.07 14.54
N TRP A 19 -5.82 11.40 13.39
CA TRP A 19 -4.95 10.25 13.09
C TRP A 19 -3.48 10.69 13.02
N ALA A 20 -3.20 11.84 12.39
CA ALA A 20 -1.85 12.36 12.29
C ALA A 20 -1.23 12.65 13.67
N GLN A 21 -2.02 13.18 14.60
CA GLN A 21 -1.57 13.41 15.96
C GLN A 21 -1.21 12.10 16.67
N LEU A 22 -2.10 11.09 16.60
CA LEU A 22 -1.86 9.78 17.21
C LEU A 22 -0.65 9.06 16.59
N ALA A 23 -0.48 9.19 15.27
CA ALA A 23 0.66 8.62 14.55
C ALA A 23 1.99 9.25 14.98
N LEU A 24 2.01 10.57 15.21
CA LEU A 24 3.19 11.28 15.72
C LEU A 24 3.51 10.89 17.17
N GLU A 25 2.50 10.68 18.01
CA GLU A 25 2.66 10.25 19.40
C GLU A 25 3.20 8.80 19.52
N ASN A 26 2.98 7.95 18.50
CA ASN A 26 3.32 6.52 18.50
C ASN A 26 4.11 6.10 17.25
N LEU A 27 5.06 6.94 16.81
CA LEU A 27 5.72 6.78 15.50
C LEU A 27 6.40 5.41 15.32
N ASP A 28 7.02 4.85 16.36
CA ASP A 28 7.68 3.55 16.31
C ASP A 28 6.71 2.40 16.01
N GLU A 29 5.46 2.49 16.48
CA GLU A 29 4.42 1.51 16.18
C GLU A 29 3.96 1.65 14.73
N VAL A 30 3.77 2.89 14.26
CA VAL A 30 3.38 3.18 12.88
C VAL A 30 4.44 2.68 11.90
N LEU A 31 5.72 2.95 12.16
CA LEU A 31 6.81 2.50 11.27
C LEU A 31 6.93 0.97 11.24
N ARG A 32 6.66 0.30 12.36
CA ARG A 32 6.66 -1.16 12.42
C ARG A 32 5.50 -1.77 11.65
N ASP A 33 4.29 -1.22 11.81
CA ASP A 33 3.13 -1.68 11.05
C ASP A 33 3.26 -1.34 9.56
N HIS A 34 3.85 -0.19 9.22
CA HIS A 34 4.17 0.21 7.86
C HIS A 34 5.11 -0.80 7.19
N ALA A 35 6.25 -1.14 7.82
CA ALA A 35 7.16 -2.16 7.29
C ALA A 35 6.46 -3.51 7.07
N TRP A 36 5.47 -3.84 7.91
CA TRP A 36 4.65 -5.03 7.73
C TRP A 36 3.62 -4.89 6.62
N CYS A 37 3.09 -3.69 6.37
CA CYS A 37 2.24 -3.40 5.23
C CYS A 37 2.98 -3.59 3.90
N GLU A 38 4.22 -3.11 3.78
CA GLU A 38 4.99 -3.27 2.54
C GLU A 38 5.33 -4.75 2.30
N TYR A 39 5.72 -5.48 3.35
CA TYR A 39 5.90 -6.92 3.26
C TYR A 39 4.61 -7.66 2.83
N LYS A 40 3.44 -7.26 3.36
CA LYS A 40 2.15 -7.85 2.96
C LYS A 40 1.83 -7.52 1.49
N ALA A 41 2.13 -6.32 1.00
CA ALA A 41 1.95 -5.93 -0.39
C ALA A 41 2.83 -6.78 -1.32
N ALA A 42 4.13 -6.91 -1.01
CA ALA A 42 5.05 -7.79 -1.71
C ALA A 42 4.59 -9.26 -1.70
N SER A 43 4.18 -9.77 -0.53
CA SER A 43 3.70 -11.14 -0.38
C SER A 43 2.41 -11.39 -1.18
N ALA A 44 1.51 -10.40 -1.26
CA ALA A 44 0.31 -10.50 -2.08
C ALA A 44 0.67 -10.55 -3.57
N GLY A 45 1.62 -9.72 -4.01
CA GLY A 45 2.12 -9.73 -5.39
C GLY A 45 2.77 -11.05 -5.79
N LEU A 46 3.60 -11.63 -4.92
CA LEU A 46 4.15 -12.98 -5.10
C LEU A 46 3.05 -14.05 -5.18
N GLY A 47 2.01 -13.94 -4.36
CA GLY A 47 0.84 -14.82 -4.42
C GLY A 47 0.09 -14.74 -5.74
N LEU A 48 -0.07 -13.54 -6.31
CA LEU A 48 -0.68 -13.36 -7.63
C LEU A 48 0.17 -13.98 -8.75
N LEU A 49 1.49 -13.79 -8.71
CA LEU A 49 2.42 -14.42 -9.67
C LEU A 49 2.34 -15.95 -9.62
N ALA A 50 2.31 -16.53 -8.43
CA ALA A 50 2.22 -17.98 -8.26
C ALA A 50 0.85 -18.55 -8.70
N ARG A 51 -0.22 -17.79 -8.51
CA ARG A 51 -1.59 -18.23 -8.82
C ARG A 51 -1.97 -18.07 -10.29
N PHE A 52 -1.39 -17.08 -10.97
CA PHE A 52 -1.74 -16.69 -12.33
C PHE A 52 -0.51 -16.58 -13.25
N PRO A 53 0.33 -17.63 -13.33
CA PRO A 53 1.59 -17.59 -14.09
C PRO A 53 1.42 -17.47 -15.60
N GLU A 54 0.23 -17.76 -16.14
CA GLU A 54 -0.08 -17.71 -17.57
C GLU A 54 -0.48 -16.31 -18.07
N TYR A 55 -0.65 -15.34 -17.17
CA TYR A 55 -1.07 -13.99 -17.51
C TYR A 55 0.14 -13.08 -17.71
N ASP A 56 0.72 -13.09 -18.92
CA ASP A 56 1.92 -12.30 -19.26
C ASP A 56 1.82 -10.80 -18.93
N LEU A 57 0.62 -10.24 -19.07
CA LEU A 57 0.33 -8.84 -18.75
C LEU A 57 0.42 -8.52 -17.24
N LEU A 58 0.30 -9.54 -16.37
CA LEU A 58 0.41 -9.43 -14.92
C LEU A 58 1.87 -9.56 -14.45
N ILE A 59 2.65 -10.45 -15.08
CA ILE A 59 3.95 -10.89 -14.55
C ILE A 59 4.93 -9.72 -14.39
N ARG A 60 5.20 -8.99 -15.48
CA ARG A 60 6.20 -7.91 -15.45
C ARG A 60 5.81 -6.78 -14.48
N PRO A 61 4.58 -6.24 -14.50
CA PRO A 61 4.17 -5.23 -13.54
C PRO A 61 4.21 -5.74 -12.09
N MET A 62 3.81 -6.98 -11.85
CA MET A 62 3.78 -7.51 -10.48
C MET A 62 5.18 -7.76 -9.91
N ILE A 63 6.14 -8.20 -10.74
CA ILE A 63 7.55 -8.28 -10.31
C ILE A 63 8.08 -6.89 -9.93
N ALA A 64 7.80 -5.86 -10.74
CA ALA A 64 8.22 -4.50 -10.45
C ALA A 64 7.62 -4.00 -9.12
N LEU A 65 6.32 -4.24 -8.90
CA LEU A 65 5.66 -3.92 -7.64
C LEU A 65 6.31 -4.64 -6.46
N VAL A 66 6.50 -5.96 -6.54
CA VAL A 66 7.13 -6.73 -5.44
C VAL A 66 8.53 -6.23 -5.12
N GLN A 67 9.31 -5.79 -6.13
CA GLN A 67 10.62 -5.21 -5.91
C GLN A 67 10.53 -3.85 -5.23
N GLU A 68 9.61 -2.98 -5.65
CA GLU A 68 9.39 -1.67 -5.03
C GLU A 68 9.01 -1.80 -3.54
N GLU A 69 8.13 -2.75 -3.20
CA GLU A 69 7.65 -2.95 -1.82
C GLU A 69 8.70 -3.61 -0.88
N LEU A 70 9.82 -4.13 -1.41
CA LEU A 70 10.88 -4.79 -0.63
C LEU A 70 12.18 -3.97 -0.52
N LEU A 71 12.33 -2.91 -1.32
CA LEU A 71 13.53 -2.08 -1.41
C LEU A 71 13.40 -0.80 -0.58
#